data_AF-A0A0P7ZEF0-F1
#
_entry.id   AF-A0A0P7ZEF0-F1
#
_cell.length_a   1.000
_cell.length_b   1.000
_cell.length_c   1.000
_cell.angle_alpha   90.00
_cell.angle_beta   90.00
_cell.angle_gamma   90.00
#
_symmetry.space_group_name_H-M   'P 1'
#
loop_
_entity.id
_entity.type
_entity.pdbx_description
1 polymer ?
#
loop_
_entity_poly.entity_id
_entity_poly.type
_entity_poly.pdbx_seq_one_letter_code
_entity_poly.pdbx_strand_id
1 'polypeptide(L)'
;MGRSVRITLLVLLMLVMLVFGLTVGRQVFWGADSEPEPAPNLSQYNAYVYDQPRQLADFTLTNEQGETVTREDLKGRWTFVFVGYTNCPDICPVAMANLRQMDQLLSAELPQPDYLLVTADPEHDTPEQLKAYTSFYGENFHGLTGELETLRQLAQSLSAVFVHREVEGELLVDHSGHFALLNPDGQLQALIQPPHNPQELAQAFQRIYQWSLTQQPGA
;
A
#
# COMPACT_ATOMS: atom_id res chain seq x y z
N MET A 1 -25.13 -53.55 -40.04
CA MET A 1 -25.00 -52.93 -38.70
C MET A 1 -26.34 -53.05 -37.98
N GLY A 2 -26.41 -53.76 -36.85
CA GLY A 2 -27.67 -54.06 -36.16
C GLY A 2 -28.35 -52.81 -35.59
N ARG A 3 -29.69 -52.81 -35.55
CA ARG A 3 -30.51 -51.69 -35.02
C ARG A 3 -30.11 -51.33 -33.58
N SER A 4 -29.73 -52.32 -32.78
CA SER A 4 -29.18 -52.18 -31.42
C SER A 4 -27.86 -51.40 -31.40
N VAL A 5 -26.92 -51.72 -32.29
CA VAL A 5 -25.62 -51.02 -32.39
C VAL A 5 -25.79 -49.54 -32.74
N ARG A 6 -26.72 -49.23 -33.64
CA ARG A 6 -27.03 -47.83 -34.01
C ARG A 6 -27.63 -47.03 -32.84
N ILE A 7 -28.51 -47.66 -32.05
CA ILE A 7 -29.12 -47.01 -30.88
C ILE A 7 -28.06 -46.75 -29.81
N THR A 8 -27.19 -47.72 -29.50
CA THR A 8 -26.09 -47.53 -28.53
C THR A 8 -25.15 -46.40 -28.97
N LEU A 9 -24.79 -46.34 -30.25
CA LEU A 9 -23.97 -45.26 -30.81
C LEU A 9 -24.60 -43.87 -30.64
N LEU A 10 -25.90 -43.76 -30.92
CA LEU A 10 -26.63 -42.48 -30.78
C LEU A 10 -26.73 -42.04 -29.32
N VAL A 11 -26.98 -42.96 -28.39
CA VAL A 11 -27.02 -42.66 -26.96
C VAL A 11 -25.65 -42.20 -26.45
N LEU A 12 -24.57 -42.87 -26.85
CA LEU A 12 -23.20 -42.47 -26.49
C LEU A 12 -22.87 -41.07 -27.03
N LEU A 13 -23.23 -40.78 -28.29
CA LEU A 13 -23.01 -39.46 -28.90
C LEU A 13 -23.77 -38.35 -28.18
N MET A 14 -25.02 -38.61 -27.80
CA MET A 14 -25.84 -37.65 -27.06
C MET A 14 -25.26 -37.38 -25.67
N LEU A 15 -24.78 -38.42 -24.99
CA LEU A 15 -24.17 -38.31 -23.66
C LEU A 15 -22.86 -37.52 -23.73
N VAL A 16 -22.03 -37.75 -24.74
CA VAL A 16 -20.82 -36.97 -25.01
C VAL A 16 -21.17 -35.50 -25.28
N MET A 17 -22.16 -35.22 -26.13
CA MET A 17 -22.59 -33.83 -26.39
C MET A 17 -23.15 -33.15 -25.14
N LEU A 18 -23.89 -33.86 -24.31
CA LEU A 18 -24.43 -33.33 -23.06
C LEU A 18 -23.32 -33.01 -22.06
N VAL A 19 -22.37 -33.93 -21.85
CA VAL A 19 -21.22 -33.70 -20.98
C VAL A 19 -20.39 -32.54 -21.50
N PHE A 20 -20.07 -32.52 -22.80
CA PHE A 20 -19.33 -31.43 -23.43
C PHE A 20 -20.07 -30.08 -23.32
N GLY A 21 -21.39 -30.08 -23.54
CA GLY A 21 -22.24 -28.91 -23.39
C GLY A 21 -22.29 -28.40 -21.95
N LEU A 22 -22.31 -29.29 -20.96
CA LEU A 22 -22.27 -28.93 -19.55
C LEU A 22 -20.89 -28.42 -19.12
N THR A 23 -19.80 -29.00 -19.62
CA THR A 23 -18.44 -28.53 -19.30
C THR A 23 -18.14 -27.20 -19.96
N VAL A 24 -18.47 -27.03 -21.24
CA VAL A 24 -18.30 -25.76 -21.96
C VAL A 24 -19.26 -24.71 -21.41
N GLY A 25 -20.50 -25.09 -21.12
CA GLY A 25 -21.47 -24.22 -20.48
C GLY A 25 -20.98 -23.74 -19.11
N ARG A 26 -20.45 -24.63 -18.27
CA ARG A 26 -19.80 -24.23 -17.01
C ARG A 26 -18.58 -23.33 -17.23
N GLN A 27 -17.75 -23.59 -18.23
CA GLN A 27 -16.56 -22.77 -18.45
C GLN A 27 -16.90 -21.38 -19.02
N VAL A 28 -17.94 -21.26 -19.86
CA VAL A 28 -18.33 -20.00 -20.49
C VAL A 28 -19.29 -19.18 -19.61
N PHE A 29 -20.23 -19.83 -18.91
CA PHE A 29 -21.21 -19.14 -18.06
C PHE A 29 -20.76 -19.01 -16.60
N TRP A 30 -19.85 -19.87 -16.12
CA TRP A 30 -19.33 -19.84 -14.75
C TRP A 30 -17.85 -19.44 -14.67
N GLY A 31 -17.08 -19.57 -15.76
CA GLY A 31 -15.68 -19.13 -15.84
C GLY A 31 -15.52 -17.65 -16.21
N ALA A 32 -16.53 -16.83 -15.99
CA ALA A 32 -16.34 -15.39 -15.81
C ALA A 32 -15.82 -15.10 -14.39
N ASP A 33 -14.89 -15.93 -13.91
CA ASP A 33 -13.93 -15.54 -12.88
C ASP A 33 -13.04 -14.51 -13.59
N SER A 34 -13.49 -13.25 -13.61
CA SER A 34 -12.71 -12.14 -14.12
C SER A 34 -11.39 -12.13 -13.38
N GLU A 35 -10.32 -12.58 -14.04
CA GLU A 35 -8.97 -12.49 -13.48
C GLU A 35 -8.76 -11.03 -13.06
N PRO A 36 -8.25 -10.80 -11.83
CA PRO A 36 -8.05 -9.44 -11.33
C PRO A 36 -7.23 -8.64 -12.35
N GLU A 37 -7.71 -7.45 -12.71
CA GLU A 37 -7.00 -6.63 -13.70
C GLU A 37 -5.58 -6.37 -13.20
N PRO A 38 -4.54 -6.53 -14.04
CA PRO A 38 -3.17 -6.33 -13.61
C PRO A 38 -2.96 -4.90 -13.10
N ALA A 39 -2.01 -4.74 -12.16
CA ALA A 39 -1.71 -3.44 -11.61
C ALA A 39 -1.29 -2.43 -12.70
N PRO A 40 -1.70 -1.15 -12.58
CA PRO A 40 -1.38 -0.15 -13.58
C PRO A 40 0.12 0.11 -13.62
N ASN A 41 0.69 0.24 -14.84
CA ASN A 41 2.07 0.69 -14.98
C ASN A 41 2.15 2.20 -14.73
N LEU A 42 2.67 2.58 -13.57
CA LEU A 42 2.81 3.97 -13.13
C LEU A 42 4.28 4.41 -13.04
N SER A 43 5.16 3.79 -13.84
CA SER A 43 6.59 4.13 -13.87
C SER A 43 6.87 5.59 -14.23
N GLN A 44 5.98 6.23 -15.01
CA GLN A 44 6.05 7.66 -15.31
C GLN A 44 5.88 8.57 -14.08
N TYR A 45 5.32 8.04 -12.99
CA TYR A 45 5.14 8.73 -11.71
C TYR A 45 6.06 8.15 -10.62
N ASN A 46 7.10 7.40 -11.01
CA ASN A 46 8.00 6.68 -10.10
C ASN A 46 7.27 5.74 -9.13
N ALA A 47 6.08 5.26 -9.50
CA ALA A 47 5.25 4.41 -8.66
C ALA A 47 5.27 2.96 -9.16
N TYR A 48 5.51 2.04 -8.23
CA TYR A 48 5.36 0.61 -8.42
C TYR A 48 4.18 0.11 -7.60
N VAL A 49 3.19 -0.50 -8.26
CA VAL A 49 1.95 -0.99 -7.63
C VAL A 49 2.01 -2.51 -7.58
N TYR A 50 1.73 -3.09 -6.41
CA TYR A 50 1.67 -4.53 -6.25
C TYR A 50 0.35 -5.09 -6.80
N ASP A 51 0.42 -6.15 -7.61
CA ASP A 51 -0.78 -6.88 -8.06
C ASP A 51 -1.53 -7.53 -6.89
N GLN A 52 -0.80 -7.96 -5.87
CA GLN A 52 -1.33 -8.46 -4.61
C GLN A 52 -0.72 -7.67 -3.46
N PRO A 53 -1.54 -6.98 -2.64
CA PRO A 53 -1.03 -6.17 -1.55
C PRO A 53 -0.31 -7.04 -0.52
N ARG A 54 0.74 -6.48 0.10
CA ARG A 54 1.58 -7.22 1.06
C ARG A 54 1.20 -6.89 2.49
N GLN A 55 1.06 -7.92 3.32
CA GLN A 55 0.82 -7.75 4.75
C GLN A 55 2.03 -7.10 5.43
N LEU A 56 1.77 -6.14 6.32
CA LEU A 56 2.79 -5.58 7.20
C LEU A 56 3.17 -6.56 8.32
N ALA A 57 4.35 -6.36 8.90
CA ALA A 57 4.74 -7.07 10.12
C ALA A 57 3.80 -6.67 11.27
N ASP A 58 3.60 -7.59 12.22
CA ASP A 58 2.94 -7.24 13.48
C ASP A 58 3.85 -6.30 14.28
N PHE A 59 3.26 -5.25 14.83
CA PHE A 59 3.97 -4.28 15.64
C PHE A 59 3.09 -3.73 16.76
N THR A 60 3.75 -3.19 17.78
CA THR A 60 3.12 -2.40 18.83
C THR A 60 4.05 -1.23 19.10
N LEU A 61 3.63 -0.05 18.64
CA LEU A 61 4.40 1.20 18.71
C LEU A 61 3.57 2.27 19.42
N THR A 62 4.13 3.46 19.56
CA THR A 62 3.49 4.59 20.23
C THR A 62 3.35 5.75 19.24
N ASN A 63 2.17 6.38 19.19
CA ASN A 63 1.94 7.56 18.37
C ASN A 63 2.36 8.87 19.06
N GLU A 64 2.19 9.98 18.35
CA GLU A 64 2.49 11.32 18.83
C GLU A 64 1.56 11.80 19.99
N GLN A 65 0.47 11.09 20.27
CA GLN A 65 -0.41 11.30 21.42
C GLN A 65 -0.01 10.45 22.64
N GLY A 66 1.00 9.58 22.51
CA GLY A 66 1.41 8.64 23.56
C GLY A 66 0.52 7.39 23.65
N GLU A 67 -0.31 7.14 22.64
CA GLU A 67 -1.21 5.99 22.55
C GLU A 67 -0.54 4.82 21.83
N THR A 68 -0.93 3.60 22.20
CA THR A 68 -0.45 2.40 21.53
C THR A 68 -1.09 2.23 20.17
N VAL A 69 -0.27 2.00 19.14
CA VAL A 69 -0.70 1.76 17.76
C VAL A 69 -0.23 0.40 17.28
N THR A 70 -1.12 -0.28 16.57
CA THR A 70 -0.91 -1.59 15.94
C THR A 70 -1.30 -1.52 14.47
N ARG A 71 -1.10 -2.62 13.73
CA ARG A 71 -1.53 -2.72 12.33
C ARG A 71 -3.05 -2.51 12.14
N GLU A 72 -3.86 -2.82 13.14
CA GLU A 72 -5.32 -2.73 13.03
C GLU A 72 -5.78 -1.27 13.01
N ASP A 73 -5.02 -0.40 13.67
CA ASP A 73 -5.25 1.05 13.70
C ASP A 73 -4.90 1.73 12.37
N LEU A 74 -4.18 1.04 11.47
CA LEU A 74 -3.88 1.52 10.11
C LEU A 74 -4.97 1.16 9.09
N LYS A 75 -6.06 0.50 9.51
CA LYS A 75 -7.16 0.10 8.62
C LYS A 75 -8.19 1.21 8.45
N GLY A 76 -8.95 1.13 7.36
CA GLY A 76 -10.07 2.01 7.03
C GLY A 76 -9.70 3.23 6.20
N ARG A 77 -8.41 3.57 6.07
CA ARG A 77 -7.93 4.74 5.32
C ARG A 77 -6.72 4.37 4.48
N TRP A 78 -6.51 5.12 3.39
CA TRP A 78 -5.26 5.06 2.65
C TRP A 78 -4.20 5.81 3.43
N THR A 79 -3.00 5.23 3.56
CA THR A 79 -1.94 5.84 4.39
C THR A 79 -0.63 5.90 3.63
N PHE A 80 -0.09 7.11 3.45
CA PHE A 80 1.27 7.30 2.96
C PHE A 80 2.23 7.20 4.12
N VAL A 81 3.09 6.18 4.12
CA VAL A 81 4.09 5.94 5.13
C VAL A 81 5.46 6.38 4.62
N PHE A 82 6.16 7.14 5.44
CA PHE A 82 7.53 7.55 5.21
C PHE A 82 8.40 7.15 6.39
N VAL A 83 9.52 6.48 6.12
CA VAL A 83 10.53 6.20 7.16
C VAL A 83 11.52 7.35 7.15
N GLY A 84 11.62 8.08 8.26
CA GLY A 84 12.43 9.29 8.39
C GLY A 84 12.58 9.68 9.86
N TYR A 85 13.10 10.86 10.16
CA TYR A 85 13.26 11.34 11.54
C TYR A 85 13.20 12.86 11.61
N THR A 86 12.83 13.42 12.76
CA THR A 86 12.48 14.85 12.84
C THR A 86 13.66 15.79 12.66
N ASN A 87 14.88 15.33 12.98
CA ASN A 87 16.12 16.11 12.87
C ASN A 87 16.88 15.90 11.56
N CYS A 88 16.30 15.25 10.56
CA CYS A 88 16.98 15.02 9.28
C CYS A 88 17.22 16.35 8.53
N PRO A 89 18.47 16.69 8.20
CA PRO A 89 18.81 17.98 7.58
C PRO A 89 18.54 18.05 6.06
N ASP A 90 18.09 16.96 5.44
CA ASP A 90 18.02 16.82 3.99
C ASP A 90 16.61 16.44 3.50
N ILE A 91 16.36 15.15 3.27
CA ILE A 91 15.21 14.71 2.48
C ILE A 91 13.88 14.70 3.25
N CYS A 92 13.88 14.54 4.58
CA CYS A 92 12.62 14.40 5.33
C CYS A 92 11.73 15.64 5.29
N PRO A 93 12.21 16.87 5.56
CA PRO A 93 11.37 18.06 5.48
C PRO A 93 10.78 18.28 4.08
N VAL A 94 11.56 17.96 3.04
CA VAL A 94 11.12 18.08 1.65
C VAL A 94 10.03 17.04 1.34
N ALA A 95 10.22 15.79 1.73
CA ALA A 95 9.25 14.72 1.53
C ALA A 95 7.90 15.03 2.21
N MET A 96 7.93 15.45 3.48
CA MET A 96 6.73 15.78 4.24
C MET A 96 6.02 17.04 3.69
N ALA A 97 6.78 18.04 3.24
CA ALA A 97 6.22 19.21 2.57
C ALA A 97 5.55 18.85 1.24
N ASN A 98 6.14 17.92 0.47
CA ASN A 98 5.55 17.43 -0.77
C ASN A 98 4.24 16.67 -0.54
N LEU A 99 4.15 15.85 0.52
CA LEU A 99 2.90 15.21 0.93
C LEU A 99 1.83 16.24 1.29
N ARG A 100 2.18 17.28 2.06
CA ARG A 100 1.27 18.38 2.38
C ARG A 100 0.79 19.11 1.13
N GLN A 101 1.68 19.37 0.18
CA GLN A 101 1.29 20.01 -1.07
C GLN A 101 0.42 19.08 -1.93
N MET A 102 0.72 17.79 -1.97
CA MET A 102 -0.11 16.78 -2.64
C MET A 102 -1.53 16.76 -2.04
N ASP A 103 -1.64 16.78 -0.70
CA ASP A 103 -2.90 16.80 0.02
C ASP A 103 -3.83 17.93 -0.46
N GLN A 104 -3.26 19.12 -0.64
CA GLN A 104 -3.98 20.30 -1.14
C GLN A 104 -4.42 20.19 -2.61
N LEU A 105 -3.84 19.26 -3.36
CA LEU A 105 -4.16 19.01 -4.78
C LEU A 105 -5.17 17.88 -4.97
N LEU A 106 -5.48 17.10 -3.92
CA LEU A 106 -6.43 16.01 -4.02
C LEU A 106 -7.84 16.54 -4.33
N SER A 107 -8.52 15.90 -5.27
CA SER A 107 -9.92 16.23 -5.56
C SER A 107 -10.82 15.69 -4.45
N ALA A 108 -11.98 16.32 -4.27
CA ALA A 108 -13.00 15.86 -3.32
C ALA A 108 -13.60 14.48 -3.64
N GLU A 109 -13.30 13.92 -4.82
CA GLU A 109 -13.71 12.57 -5.24
C GLU A 109 -12.77 11.48 -4.71
N LEU A 110 -11.58 11.85 -4.23
CA LEU A 110 -10.63 10.92 -3.63
C LEU A 110 -10.86 10.79 -2.13
N PRO A 111 -10.67 9.59 -1.55
CA PRO A 111 -10.65 9.44 -0.11
C PRO A 111 -9.47 10.22 0.47
N GLN A 112 -9.72 10.94 1.58
CA GLN A 112 -8.68 11.67 2.30
C GLN A 112 -7.68 10.69 2.94
N PRO A 113 -6.41 10.64 2.50
CA PRO A 113 -5.43 9.75 3.10
C PRO A 113 -4.90 10.31 4.42
N ASP A 114 -4.24 9.43 5.17
CA ASP A 114 -3.37 9.79 6.29
C ASP A 114 -1.89 9.76 5.87
N TYR A 115 -1.07 10.50 6.60
CA TYR A 115 0.36 10.63 6.36
C TYR A 115 1.12 10.24 7.62
N LEU A 116 1.91 9.17 7.54
CA LEU A 116 2.54 8.54 8.70
C LEU A 116 4.05 8.62 8.59
N LEU A 117 4.68 9.33 9.52
CA LEU A 117 6.12 9.29 9.72
C LEU A 117 6.46 8.17 10.70
N VAL A 118 7.14 7.12 10.23
CA VAL A 118 7.74 6.10 11.10
C VAL A 118 9.16 6.55 11.42
N THR A 119 9.45 6.83 12.69
CA THR A 119 10.77 7.33 13.06
C THR A 119 11.87 6.30 12.80
N ALA A 120 12.99 6.78 12.29
CA ALA A 120 14.23 6.06 12.17
C ALA A 120 15.21 6.40 13.31
N ASP A 121 14.87 7.34 14.20
CA ASP A 121 15.68 7.81 15.35
C ASP A 121 14.80 7.93 16.63
N PRO A 122 14.38 6.79 17.21
CA PRO A 122 13.48 6.78 18.37
C PRO A 122 14.11 7.34 19.65
N GLU A 123 15.43 7.53 19.71
CA GLU A 123 16.11 8.11 20.89
C GLU A 123 15.83 9.61 21.02
N HIS A 124 15.66 10.31 19.90
CA HIS A 124 15.38 11.75 19.86
C HIS A 124 13.91 12.07 19.50
N ASP A 125 13.27 11.21 18.71
CA ASP A 125 11.88 11.38 18.29
C ASP A 125 10.90 10.83 19.35
N THR A 126 10.77 11.58 20.45
CA THR A 126 9.72 11.31 21.46
C THR A 126 8.32 11.61 20.91
N PRO A 127 7.23 11.07 21.51
CA PRO A 127 5.87 11.41 21.11
C PRO A 127 5.62 12.93 21.03
N GLU A 128 6.14 13.70 21.99
CA GLU A 128 5.99 15.17 22.02
C GLU A 128 6.71 15.85 20.85
N GLN A 129 7.93 15.38 20.53
CA GLN A 129 8.72 15.90 19.41
C GLN A 129 8.05 15.58 18.07
N LEU A 130 7.58 14.33 17.91
CA LEU A 130 6.81 13.91 16.74
C LEU A 130 5.54 14.74 16.60
N LYS A 131 4.81 14.98 17.68
CA LYS A 131 3.59 15.79 17.66
C LYS A 131 3.85 17.21 17.17
N ALA A 132 4.91 17.85 17.69
CA ALA A 132 5.30 19.18 17.25
C ALA A 132 5.66 19.20 15.76
N TYR A 133 6.39 18.16 15.31
CA TYR A 133 6.82 18.03 13.92
C TYR A 133 5.64 17.78 12.96
N THR A 134 4.77 16.80 13.25
CA THR A 134 3.67 16.41 12.35
C THR A 134 2.57 17.47 12.30
N SER A 135 2.27 18.13 13.43
CA SER A 135 1.28 19.22 13.50
C SER A 135 1.61 20.41 12.59
N PHE A 136 2.88 20.60 12.22
CA PHE A 136 3.27 21.64 11.26
C PHE A 136 2.73 21.36 9.85
N TYR A 137 2.55 20.09 9.47
CA TYR A 137 2.16 19.71 8.12
C TYR A 137 0.64 19.64 7.94
N GLY A 138 -0.10 19.18 8.95
CA GLY A 138 -1.56 19.16 8.93
C GLY A 138 -2.17 18.19 9.94
N GLU A 139 -3.50 18.14 9.98
CA GLU A 139 -4.26 17.32 10.95
C GLU A 139 -4.20 15.81 10.64
N ASN A 140 -3.99 15.42 9.37
CA ASN A 140 -3.88 14.02 8.94
C ASN A 140 -2.43 13.51 8.96
N PHE A 141 -1.52 14.23 9.63
CA PHE A 141 -0.10 13.87 9.75
C PHE A 141 0.18 13.29 11.14
N HIS A 142 0.72 12.08 11.17
CA HIS A 142 0.93 11.27 12.36
C HIS A 142 2.37 10.79 12.45
N GLY A 143 2.82 10.51 13.67
CA GLY A 143 4.17 10.03 13.95
C GLY A 143 4.12 8.73 14.74
N LEU A 144 5.01 7.78 14.42
CA LEU A 144 5.23 6.57 15.21
C LEU A 144 6.65 6.50 15.72
N THR A 145 6.78 6.16 17.00
CA THR A 145 8.03 5.88 17.70
C THR A 145 7.89 4.65 18.58
N GLY A 146 9.00 4.16 19.13
CA GLY A 146 9.00 3.01 20.01
C GLY A 146 10.32 2.26 19.99
N GLU A 147 10.24 0.95 20.17
CA GLU A 147 11.41 0.09 20.23
C GLU A 147 12.06 -0.04 18.83
N LEU A 148 13.38 0.12 18.78
CA LEU A 148 14.15 0.25 17.55
C LEU A 148 14.06 -1.00 16.66
N GLU A 149 14.08 -2.20 17.22
CA GLU A 149 13.96 -3.45 16.47
C GLU A 149 12.56 -3.60 15.85
N THR A 150 11.52 -3.20 16.58
CA THR A 150 10.13 -3.16 16.09
C THR A 150 9.99 -2.18 14.93
N LEU A 151 10.61 -1.00 15.02
CA LEU A 151 10.66 -0.02 13.92
C LEU A 151 11.39 -0.59 12.69
N ARG A 152 12.50 -1.31 12.86
CA ARG A 152 13.21 -1.97 11.76
C ARG A 152 12.35 -3.04 11.08
N GLN A 153 11.64 -3.85 11.85
CA GLN A 153 10.74 -4.88 11.32
C GLN A 153 9.59 -4.26 10.53
N LEU A 154 8.98 -3.19 11.05
CA LEU A 154 7.95 -2.44 10.34
C LEU A 154 8.51 -1.85 9.04
N ALA A 155 9.65 -1.15 9.10
CA ALA A 155 10.31 -0.58 7.92
C ALA A 155 10.60 -1.64 6.85
N GLN A 156 11.12 -2.81 7.24
CA GLN A 156 11.38 -3.91 6.31
C GLN A 156 10.09 -4.40 5.64
N SER A 157 8.97 -4.50 6.38
CA SER A 157 7.68 -4.87 5.81
C SER A 157 7.12 -3.83 4.83
N LEU A 158 7.48 -2.55 5.02
CA LEU A 158 7.23 -1.44 4.10
C LEU A 158 8.22 -1.38 2.92
N SER A 159 9.07 -2.40 2.77
CA SER A 159 10.18 -2.45 1.80
C SER A 159 11.16 -1.28 1.94
N ALA A 160 11.26 -0.72 3.14
CA ALA A 160 12.21 0.32 3.53
C ALA A 160 13.30 -0.25 4.45
N VAL A 161 14.41 0.45 4.53
CA VAL A 161 15.55 0.14 5.41
C VAL A 161 16.08 1.44 5.96
N PHE A 162 16.55 1.42 7.20
CA PHE A 162 17.33 2.51 7.77
C PHE A 162 18.51 1.98 8.59
N VAL A 163 19.60 2.75 8.60
CA VAL A 163 20.87 2.41 9.24
C VAL A 163 21.41 3.64 9.95
N HIS A 164 21.70 3.48 11.23
CA HIS A 164 22.36 4.51 12.03
C HIS A 164 23.86 4.53 11.71
N ARG A 165 24.43 5.72 11.52
CA ARG A 165 25.86 5.94 11.27
C ARG A 165 26.34 7.11 12.12
N GLU A 166 27.49 6.96 12.76
CA GLU A 166 28.17 8.07 13.41
C GLU A 166 29.10 8.77 12.41
N VAL A 167 28.91 10.07 12.21
CA VAL A 167 29.76 10.92 11.37
C VAL A 167 30.19 12.11 12.21
N GLU A 168 31.50 12.25 12.42
CA GLU A 168 32.09 13.36 13.20
C GLU A 168 31.53 13.51 14.64
N GLY A 169 30.98 12.42 15.21
CA GLY A 169 30.36 12.42 16.54
C GLY A 169 28.87 12.76 16.54
N GLU A 170 28.27 13.00 15.38
CA GLU A 170 26.83 13.14 15.20
C GLU A 170 26.24 11.82 14.69
N LEU A 171 25.12 11.40 15.30
CA LEU A 171 24.36 10.24 14.85
C LEU A 171 23.47 10.66 13.67
N LEU A 172 23.78 10.14 12.49
CA LEU A 172 22.97 10.28 11.29
C LEU A 172 22.26 8.97 10.99
N VAL A 173 21.10 9.06 10.35
CA VAL A 173 20.37 7.89 9.89
C VAL A 173 20.25 7.93 8.38
N ASP A 174 20.83 6.94 7.71
CA ASP A 174 20.54 6.64 6.32
C ASP A 174 19.21 5.92 6.28
N HIS A 175 18.27 6.36 5.44
CA HIS A 175 16.98 5.70 5.32
C HIS A 175 16.51 5.68 3.86
N SER A 176 15.59 4.76 3.55
CA SER A 176 14.93 4.72 2.26
C SER A 176 14.13 6.01 2.02
N GLY A 177 14.22 6.54 0.81
CA GLY A 177 13.59 7.80 0.44
C GLY A 177 12.20 7.67 -0.18
N HIS A 178 11.65 6.47 -0.36
CA HIS A 178 10.33 6.28 -0.99
C HIS A 178 9.16 6.43 -0.01
N PHE A 179 7.97 6.69 -0.56
CA PHE A 179 6.72 6.53 0.17
C PHE A 179 6.18 5.12 -0.02
N ALA A 180 5.72 4.51 1.06
CA ALA A 180 4.93 3.28 1.03
C ALA A 180 3.46 3.64 1.16
N LEU A 181 2.64 3.23 0.19
CA LEU A 181 1.19 3.48 0.22
C LEU A 181 0.47 2.24 0.76
N LEU A 182 -0.23 2.40 1.87
CA LEU A 182 -1.10 1.38 2.46
C LEU A 182 -2.53 1.56 1.95
N ASN A 183 -3.19 0.44 1.63
CA ASN A 183 -4.61 0.41 1.33
C ASN A 183 -5.47 0.39 2.63
N PRO A 184 -6.80 0.53 2.52
CA PRO A 184 -7.70 0.50 3.69
C PRO A 184 -7.71 -0.82 4.47
N ASP A 185 -7.13 -1.91 3.95
CA ASP A 185 -6.94 -3.16 4.67
C ASP A 185 -5.67 -3.17 5.54
N GLY A 186 -4.90 -2.07 5.54
CA GLY A 186 -3.63 -1.93 6.27
C GLY A 186 -2.48 -2.67 5.59
N GLN A 187 -2.56 -2.89 4.28
CA GLN A 187 -1.58 -3.65 3.50
C GLN A 187 -0.83 -2.75 2.53
N LEU A 188 0.45 -3.06 2.30
CA LEU A 188 1.31 -2.34 1.36
C LEU A 188 0.82 -2.56 -0.08
N GLN A 189 0.34 -1.49 -0.71
CA GLN A 189 -0.23 -1.49 -2.05
C GLN A 189 0.73 -0.96 -3.11
N ALA A 190 1.53 0.06 -2.78
CA ALA A 190 2.46 0.65 -3.73
C ALA A 190 3.70 1.26 -3.05
N LEU A 191 4.76 1.42 -3.84
CA LEU A 191 5.97 2.18 -3.49
C LEU A 191 6.13 3.33 -4.48
N ILE A 192 6.39 4.54 -3.98
CA ILE A 192 6.61 5.72 -4.82
C ILE A 192 8.00 6.27 -4.54
N GLN A 193 8.87 6.23 -5.54
CA GLN A 193 10.28 6.61 -5.43
C GLN A 193 10.48 8.12 -5.66
N PRO A 194 11.52 8.74 -5.07
CA PRO A 194 11.92 10.10 -5.41
C PRO A 194 12.24 10.25 -6.91
N PRO A 195 12.09 11.45 -7.49
CA PRO A 195 11.62 12.69 -6.86
C PRO A 195 10.10 12.70 -6.61
N HIS A 196 9.71 13.28 -5.47
CA HIS A 196 8.34 13.31 -4.95
C HIS A 196 7.56 14.53 -5.42
N ASN A 197 7.37 14.67 -6.74
CA ASN A 197 6.60 15.79 -7.26
C ASN A 197 5.13 15.74 -6.77
N PRO A 198 4.59 16.79 -6.12
CA PRO A 198 3.23 16.75 -5.55
C PRO A 198 2.11 16.47 -6.56
N GLN A 199 2.22 16.97 -7.79
CA GLN A 199 1.23 16.72 -8.84
C GLN A 199 1.27 15.27 -9.31
N GLU A 200 2.48 14.72 -9.48
CA GLU A 200 2.66 13.32 -9.87
C GLU A 200 2.22 12.36 -8.77
N LEU A 201 2.48 12.69 -7.50
CA LEU A 201 1.98 11.92 -6.35
C LEU A 201 0.44 11.86 -6.34
N ALA A 202 -0.23 13.00 -6.52
CA ALA A 202 -1.69 13.07 -6.56
C ALA A 202 -2.25 12.25 -7.74
N GLN A 203 -1.61 12.31 -8.90
CA GLN A 203 -2.00 11.52 -10.07
C GLN A 203 -1.78 10.03 -9.85
N ALA A 204 -0.63 9.63 -9.28
CA ALA A 204 -0.35 8.24 -8.95
C ALA A 204 -1.40 7.70 -7.98
N PHE A 205 -1.70 8.44 -6.91
CA PHE A 205 -2.73 8.06 -5.95
C PHE A 205 -4.10 7.90 -6.60
N GLN A 206 -4.52 8.86 -7.43
CA GLN A 206 -5.79 8.77 -8.15
C GLN A 206 -5.85 7.49 -9.01
N ARG A 207 -4.78 7.16 -9.74
CA ARG A 207 -4.76 5.96 -10.59
C ARG A 207 -4.78 4.67 -9.78
N ILE A 208 -4.06 4.62 -8.67
CA ILE A 208 -4.06 3.47 -7.75
C ILE A 208 -5.45 3.28 -7.13
N TYR A 209 -6.06 4.37 -6.65
CA TYR A 209 -7.40 4.33 -6.08
C TYR A 209 -8.43 3.84 -7.10
N GLN A 210 -8.45 4.41 -8.31
CA GLN A 210 -9.39 3.99 -9.36
C GLN A 210 -9.22 2.52 -9.75
N TRP A 211 -7.98 2.04 -9.84
CA TRP A 211 -7.72 0.61 -10.08
C TRP A 211 -8.19 -0.25 -8.90
N SER A 212 -8.00 0.18 -7.64
CA SER A 212 -8.47 -0.59 -6.47
C SER A 212 -9.98 -0.80 -6.47
N LEU A 213 -10.76 0.15 -7.02
CA LEU A 213 -12.21 0.02 -7.18
C LEU A 213 -12.59 -1.06 -8.19
N THR A 214 -11.76 -1.33 -9.21
CA THR A 214 -12.03 -2.42 -10.17
C THR A 214 -11.74 -3.80 -9.58
N GLN A 215 -10.90 -3.87 -8.55
CA GLN A 215 -10.55 -5.11 -7.84
C GLN A 215 -11.60 -5.53 -6.79
N GLN A 216 -12.46 -4.61 -6.34
CA GLN A 216 -13.50 -4.88 -5.34
C GLN A 216 -14.90 -4.64 -5.92
N PRO A 217 -15.44 -5.52 -6.79
CA PRO A 217 -16.79 -5.36 -7.33
C PRO A 217 -17.84 -5.58 -6.23
N GLY A 218 -18.23 -4.49 -5.54
CA GLY A 218 -19.37 -4.50 -4.61
C GLY A 218 -19.20 -3.77 -3.27
N ALA A 219 -18.16 -2.95 -3.08
CA ALA A 219 -18.08 -2.03 -1.94
C ALA A 219 -18.88 -0.74 -2.16
#